data_AF-A0A9K3DY18-F1
#
_entry.id   AF-A0A9K3DY18-F1
#
_cell.length_a   1.000
_cell.length_b   1.000
_cell.length_c   1.000
_cell.angle_alpha   90.00
_cell.angle_beta   90.00
_cell.angle_gamma   90.00
#
_symmetry.space_group_name_H-M   'P 1'
#
loop_
_entity.id
_entity.type
_entity.pdbx_description
1 polymer ?
#
loop_
_entity_poly.entity_id
_entity_poly.type
_entity_poly.pdbx_seq_one_letter_code
_entity_poly.pdbx_strand_id
1 'polypeptide(L)'
;MEIAELKRRLREQTDKSESLEIDLEAERVKAATTVEAKQKAEEARDISTSALNVAQNNFSESQGIVDTLVSEAEWMRGRGVVLMANSILNASELDAAVAALIDASRAVGHRAGYLECAQHVVEALGQEFDVSHCSVTDQVDAALARAEGVYDQLSLHVTDLVAQALKHDDWCQRLKTILDPPKTVELSDEEERTGGDGDDGYE
;
A
#
# COMPACT_ATOMS: atom_id res chain seq x y z
N MET A 1 22.96 -39.81 -98.72
CA MET A 1 23.59 -38.70 -97.97
C MET A 1 22.63 -38.08 -96.96
N GLU A 2 21.35 -37.88 -97.33
CA GLU A 2 20.34 -37.24 -96.48
C GLU A 2 20.01 -37.97 -95.16
N ILE A 3 19.94 -39.31 -95.14
CA ILE A 3 19.60 -40.08 -93.92
C ILE A 3 20.65 -39.92 -92.82
N ALA A 4 21.95 -39.83 -93.18
CA ALA A 4 23.03 -39.66 -92.20
C ALA A 4 23.01 -38.27 -91.57
N GLU A 5 22.72 -37.25 -92.39
CA GLU A 5 22.58 -35.86 -91.97
C GLU A 5 21.35 -35.65 -91.08
N LEU A 6 20.22 -36.29 -91.41
CA LEU A 6 19.03 -36.30 -90.56
C LEU A 6 19.29 -36.97 -89.20
N LYS A 7 20.03 -38.08 -89.16
CA LYS A 7 20.43 -38.74 -87.91
C LYS A 7 21.36 -37.86 -87.06
N ARG A 8 22.26 -37.10 -87.69
CA ARG A 8 23.14 -36.15 -87.00
C ARG A 8 22.33 -35.02 -86.37
N ARG A 9 21.44 -34.38 -87.15
CA ARG A 9 20.56 -33.31 -86.64
C ARG A 9 19.63 -33.79 -85.54
N LEU A 10 19.10 -35.00 -85.65
CA LEU A 10 18.25 -35.56 -84.61
C LEU A 10 19.01 -35.71 -83.28
N ARG A 11 20.24 -36.25 -83.32
CA ARG A 11 21.10 -36.33 -82.13
C ARG A 11 21.43 -34.96 -81.54
N GLU A 12 21.79 -33.99 -82.38
CA GLU A 12 22.06 -32.63 -81.91
C GLU A 12 20.83 -31.96 -81.28
N GLN A 13 19.62 -32.24 -81.78
CA GLN A 13 18.39 -31.78 -81.17
C GLN A 13 18.10 -32.51 -79.85
N THR A 14 18.36 -33.81 -79.77
CA THR A 14 18.23 -34.58 -78.52
C THR A 14 19.19 -34.07 -77.46
N ASP A 15 20.49 -33.92 -77.76
CA ASP A 15 21.51 -33.42 -76.83
C ASP A 15 21.18 -31.99 -76.35
N LYS A 16 20.70 -31.13 -77.26
CA LYS A 16 20.25 -29.78 -76.92
C LYS A 16 19.00 -29.79 -76.04
N SER A 17 18.07 -30.70 -76.29
CA SER A 17 16.85 -30.86 -75.48
C SER A 17 17.20 -31.31 -74.06
N GLU A 18 18.10 -32.29 -73.92
CA GLU A 18 18.56 -32.79 -72.61
C GLU A 18 19.31 -31.70 -71.83
N SER A 19 20.18 -30.92 -72.50
CA SER A 19 20.87 -29.79 -71.87
C SER A 19 19.88 -28.73 -71.35
N LEU A 20 18.86 -28.39 -72.13
CA LEU A 20 17.84 -27.42 -71.71
C LEU A 20 16.97 -27.95 -70.56
N GLU A 21 16.71 -29.25 -70.51
CA GLU A 21 15.96 -29.87 -69.42
C GLU A 21 16.74 -29.83 -68.09
N ILE A 22 18.05 -30.07 -68.13
CA ILE A 22 18.94 -29.94 -66.96
C ILE A 22 18.97 -28.49 -66.47
N ASP A 23 19.13 -27.52 -67.38
CA ASP A 23 19.15 -26.10 -67.02
C ASP A 23 17.80 -25.65 -66.42
N LEU A 24 16.69 -26.10 -67.01
CA LEU A 24 15.34 -25.84 -66.51
C LEU A 24 15.16 -26.39 -65.09
N GLU A 25 15.61 -27.61 -64.83
CA GLU A 25 15.50 -28.23 -63.52
C GLU A 25 16.40 -27.54 -62.49
N ALA A 26 17.62 -27.15 -62.87
CA ALA A 26 18.50 -26.37 -62.01
C ALA A 26 17.87 -25.01 -61.63
N GLU A 27 17.26 -24.31 -62.58
CA GLU A 27 16.54 -23.06 -62.31
C GLU A 27 15.28 -23.29 -61.46
N ARG A 28 14.56 -24.41 -61.64
CA ARG A 28 13.44 -24.77 -60.76
C ARG A 28 13.87 -25.02 -59.33
N VAL A 29 14.98 -25.74 -59.11
CA VAL A 29 15.54 -25.97 -57.77
C VAL A 29 16.00 -24.65 -57.12
N LYS A 30 16.66 -23.76 -57.89
CA LYS A 30 17.00 -22.41 -57.40
C LYS A 30 15.76 -21.58 -57.06
N ALA A 31 14.72 -21.63 -57.90
CA ALA A 31 13.47 -20.95 -57.61
C ALA A 31 12.80 -21.51 -56.35
N ALA A 32 12.74 -22.84 -56.19
CA ALA A 32 12.19 -23.48 -55.00
C ALA A 32 12.96 -23.09 -53.72
N THR A 33 14.29 -23.19 -53.75
CA THR A 33 15.13 -22.81 -52.60
C THR A 33 15.01 -21.33 -52.22
N THR A 34 14.90 -20.43 -53.21
CA THR A 34 14.67 -19.00 -52.91
C THR A 34 13.28 -18.73 -52.33
N VAL A 35 12.25 -19.46 -52.77
CA VAL A 35 10.91 -19.38 -52.16
C VAL A 35 10.92 -19.90 -50.73
N GLU A 36 11.53 -21.05 -50.46
CA GLU A 36 11.68 -21.59 -49.11
C GLU A 36 12.47 -20.64 -48.19
N ALA A 37 13.54 -20.01 -48.69
CA ALA A 37 14.32 -19.04 -47.92
C ALA A 37 13.50 -17.78 -47.59
N LYS A 38 12.69 -17.29 -48.54
CA LYS A 38 11.77 -16.16 -48.29
C LYS A 38 10.71 -16.52 -47.26
N GLN A 39 10.11 -17.71 -47.36
CA GLN A 39 9.12 -18.17 -46.40
C GLN A 39 9.72 -18.27 -44.99
N LYS A 40 10.90 -18.88 -44.84
CA LYS A 40 11.59 -18.94 -43.54
C LYS A 40 11.94 -17.57 -42.98
N ALA A 41 12.30 -16.61 -43.83
CA ALA A 41 12.57 -15.24 -43.41
C ALA A 41 11.29 -14.51 -42.96
N GLU A 42 10.16 -14.76 -43.62
CA GLU A 42 8.85 -14.23 -43.24
C GLU A 42 8.37 -14.83 -41.91
N GLU A 43 8.44 -16.15 -41.74
CA GLU A 43 8.13 -16.83 -40.48
C GLU A 43 9.00 -16.30 -39.33
N ALA A 44 10.31 -16.12 -39.55
CA ALA A 44 11.20 -15.53 -38.55
C ALA A 44 10.83 -14.08 -38.20
N ARG A 45 10.39 -13.30 -39.20
CA ARG A 45 9.92 -11.93 -38.99
C ARG A 45 8.62 -11.89 -38.19
N ASP A 46 7.69 -12.78 -38.48
CA ASP A 46 6.40 -12.87 -37.78
C ASP A 46 6.60 -13.28 -36.32
N ILE A 47 7.46 -14.29 -36.08
CA ILE A 47 7.86 -14.71 -34.73
C ILE A 47 8.52 -13.54 -33.99
N SER A 48 9.45 -12.84 -34.63
CA SER A 48 10.13 -11.69 -34.03
C SER A 48 9.17 -10.54 -33.70
N THR A 49 8.21 -10.27 -34.59
CA THR A 49 7.18 -9.24 -34.38
C THR A 49 6.25 -9.61 -33.22
N SER A 50 5.82 -10.87 -33.16
CA SER A 50 4.99 -11.36 -32.05
C SER A 50 5.74 -11.28 -30.72
N ALA A 51 7.01 -11.68 -30.68
CA ALA A 51 7.83 -11.59 -29.47
C ALA A 51 8.03 -10.13 -29.02
N LEU A 52 8.24 -9.21 -29.95
CA LEU A 52 8.36 -7.78 -29.66
C LEU A 52 7.07 -7.23 -29.05
N ASN A 53 5.90 -7.56 -29.60
CA ASN A 53 4.61 -7.12 -29.07
C ASN A 53 4.38 -7.63 -27.63
N VAL A 54 4.73 -8.89 -27.35
CA VAL A 54 4.65 -9.44 -25.98
C VAL A 54 5.58 -8.68 -25.04
N ALA A 55 6.82 -8.42 -25.45
CA ALA A 55 7.77 -7.67 -24.64
C ALA A 55 7.29 -6.23 -24.35
N GLN A 56 6.70 -5.56 -25.34
CA GLN A 56 6.14 -4.22 -25.18
C GLN A 56 4.94 -4.19 -24.22
N ASN A 57 4.03 -5.16 -24.33
CA ASN A 57 2.89 -5.27 -23.42
C ASN A 57 3.36 -5.50 -21.98
N ASN A 58 4.27 -6.45 -21.76
CA ASN A 58 4.83 -6.73 -20.44
C ASN A 58 5.54 -5.51 -19.85
N PHE A 59 6.26 -4.75 -20.68
CA PHE A 59 6.90 -3.50 -20.25
C PHE A 59 5.86 -2.46 -19.82
N SER A 60 4.79 -2.28 -20.59
CA SER A 60 3.72 -1.32 -20.25
C SER A 60 3.00 -1.68 -18.96
N GLU A 61 2.72 -2.97 -18.74
CA GLU A 61 2.12 -3.46 -17.49
C GLU A 61 3.06 -3.25 -16.30
N SER A 62 4.33 -3.61 -16.45
CA SER A 62 5.36 -3.41 -15.43
C SER A 62 5.52 -1.92 -15.09
N GLN A 63 5.48 -1.04 -16.08
CA GLN A 63 5.54 0.40 -15.87
C GLN A 63 4.35 0.91 -15.05
N GLY A 64 3.13 0.45 -15.35
CA GLY A 64 1.93 0.82 -14.58
C GLY A 64 2.01 0.38 -13.11
N ILE A 65 2.59 -0.79 -12.85
CA ILE A 65 2.85 -1.27 -11.47
C ILE A 65 3.87 -0.36 -10.78
N VAL A 66 4.98 -0.02 -11.46
CA VAL A 66 6.01 0.87 -10.90
C VAL A 66 5.45 2.24 -10.60
N ASP A 67 4.67 2.83 -11.51
CA ASP A 67 4.06 4.15 -11.31
C ASP A 67 3.12 4.16 -10.09
N THR A 68 2.35 3.09 -9.92
CA THR A 68 1.49 2.90 -8.74
C THR A 68 2.33 2.86 -7.47
N LEU A 69 3.35 2.01 -7.41
CA LEU A 69 4.22 1.88 -6.24
C LEU A 69 4.95 3.18 -5.90
N VAL A 70 5.40 3.94 -6.91
CA VAL A 70 6.02 5.25 -6.71
C VAL A 70 5.04 6.22 -6.07
N SER A 71 3.80 6.31 -6.58
CA SER A 71 2.77 7.18 -6.02
C SER A 71 2.42 6.81 -4.58
N GLU A 72 2.30 5.51 -4.28
CA GLU A 72 2.02 5.02 -2.94
C GLU A 72 3.17 5.29 -1.96
N ALA A 73 4.42 5.10 -2.40
CA ALA A 73 5.60 5.39 -1.60
C ALA A 73 5.76 6.89 -1.33
N GLU A 74 5.46 7.74 -2.32
CA GLU A 74 5.44 9.20 -2.15
C GLU A 74 4.36 9.62 -1.15
N TRP A 75 3.15 9.06 -1.23
CA TRP A 75 2.10 9.33 -0.26
C TRP A 75 2.49 8.91 1.15
N MET A 76 3.07 7.71 1.32
CA MET A 76 3.54 7.23 2.61
C MET A 76 4.61 8.15 3.21
N ARG A 77 5.59 8.56 2.38
CA ARG A 77 6.66 9.46 2.77
C ARG A 77 6.14 10.86 3.12
N GLY A 78 5.23 11.39 2.32
CA GLY A 78 4.74 12.76 2.45
C GLY A 78 3.70 12.96 3.55
N ARG A 79 2.82 11.98 3.77
CA ARG A 79 1.71 12.08 4.73
C ARG A 79 1.48 10.84 5.57
N GLY A 80 1.58 9.64 4.98
CA GLY A 80 1.16 8.39 5.63
C GLY A 80 1.78 8.17 7.00
N VAL A 81 3.11 8.30 7.12
CA VAL A 81 3.82 8.13 8.41
C VAL A 81 3.39 9.16 9.44
N VAL A 82 3.23 10.42 9.03
CA VAL A 82 2.81 11.51 9.92
C VAL A 82 1.40 11.28 10.44
N LEU A 83 0.48 10.87 9.56
CA LEU A 83 -0.90 10.58 9.94
C LEU A 83 -1.01 9.35 10.87
N MET A 84 -0.20 8.31 10.65
CA MET A 84 -0.12 7.17 11.58
C MET A 84 0.35 7.61 12.97
N ALA A 85 1.45 8.36 13.04
CA ALA A 85 1.97 8.86 14.31
C ALA A 85 0.95 9.76 15.02
N ASN A 86 0.29 10.65 14.29
CA ASN A 86 -0.75 11.51 14.84
C ASN A 86 -1.93 10.69 15.37
N SER A 87 -2.35 9.65 14.67
CA SER A 87 -3.47 8.81 15.11
C SER A 87 -3.13 8.00 16.37
N ILE A 88 -1.87 7.54 16.50
CA ILE A 88 -1.37 6.86 17.71
C ILE A 88 -1.33 7.83 18.89
N LEU A 89 -0.77 9.03 18.70
CA LEU A 89 -0.62 10.02 19.76
C LEU A 89 -1.96 10.60 20.25
N ASN A 90 -2.99 10.59 19.39
CA ASN A 90 -4.34 11.03 19.74
C ASN A 90 -5.30 9.85 20.03
N ALA A 91 -4.78 8.63 20.21
CA ALA A 91 -5.62 7.49 20.58
C ALA A 91 -6.20 7.71 21.99
N SER A 92 -7.52 7.57 22.12
CA SER A 92 -8.23 7.76 23.39
C SER A 92 -7.77 6.80 24.48
N GLU A 93 -7.34 5.61 24.09
CA GLU A 93 -6.83 4.56 24.97
C GLU A 93 -5.49 4.99 25.60
N LEU A 94 -4.64 5.66 24.82
CA LEU A 94 -3.39 6.23 25.30
C LEU A 94 -3.64 7.41 26.24
N ASP A 95 -4.53 8.32 25.87
CA ASP A 95 -4.92 9.46 26.71
C ASP A 95 -5.45 9.00 28.07
N ALA A 96 -6.37 8.03 28.07
CA ALA A 96 -6.93 7.46 29.29
C ALA A 96 -5.88 6.75 30.17
N ALA A 97 -4.98 5.98 29.56
CA ALA A 97 -3.91 5.29 30.29
C ALA A 97 -2.93 6.29 30.92
N VAL A 98 -2.52 7.32 30.18
CA VAL A 98 -1.61 8.36 30.68
C VAL A 98 -2.28 9.19 31.78
N ALA A 99 -3.56 9.54 31.63
CA ALA A 99 -4.32 10.25 32.67
C ALA A 99 -4.36 9.44 33.98
N ALA A 100 -4.68 8.15 33.90
CA ALA A 100 -4.69 7.27 35.06
C ALA A 100 -3.30 7.15 35.72
N LEU A 101 -2.24 7.11 34.91
CA LEU A 101 -0.85 7.07 35.40
C LEU A 101 -0.48 8.36 36.15
N ILE A 102 -0.87 9.52 35.61
CA ILE A 102 -0.64 10.83 36.23
C ILE A 102 -1.37 10.93 37.56
N ASP A 103 -2.64 10.53 37.62
CA ASP A 103 -3.44 10.61 38.83
C ASP A 103 -2.92 9.66 39.92
N ALA A 104 -2.56 8.42 39.56
CA ALA A 104 -1.98 7.47 40.50
C ALA A 104 -0.61 7.94 41.02
N SER A 105 0.24 8.47 40.14
CA SER A 105 1.56 8.99 40.51
C SER A 105 1.44 10.19 41.47
N ARG A 106 0.49 11.10 41.19
CA ARG A 106 0.19 12.22 42.09
C ARG A 106 -0.28 11.74 43.45
N ALA A 107 -1.17 10.75 43.51
CA ALA A 107 -1.67 10.20 44.76
C ALA A 107 -0.54 9.58 45.61
N VAL A 108 0.36 8.80 45.00
CA VAL A 108 1.56 8.27 45.67
C VAL A 108 2.43 9.41 46.22
N GLY A 109 2.71 10.43 45.40
CA GLY A 109 3.48 11.60 45.82
C GLY A 109 2.84 12.37 46.99
N HIS A 110 1.53 12.59 46.96
CA HIS A 110 0.79 13.24 48.05
C HIS A 110 0.87 12.43 49.34
N ARG A 111 0.73 11.10 49.26
CA ARG A 111 0.86 10.23 50.43
C ARG A 111 2.27 10.25 51.00
N ALA A 112 3.29 10.14 50.14
CA ALA A 112 4.68 10.17 50.57
C ALA A 112 5.01 11.48 51.30
N GLY A 113 4.59 12.63 50.75
CA GLY A 113 4.77 13.92 51.40
C GLY A 113 4.02 14.04 52.74
N TYR A 114 2.80 13.50 52.84
CA TYR A 114 2.08 13.48 54.11
C TYR A 114 2.81 12.65 55.17
N LEU A 115 3.31 11.46 54.81
CA LEU A 115 4.05 10.60 55.72
C LEU A 115 5.34 11.25 56.21
N GLU A 116 6.06 11.95 55.34
CA GLU A 116 7.25 12.71 55.70
C GLU A 116 6.92 13.83 56.70
N CYS A 117 5.85 14.60 56.46
CA CYS A 117 5.40 15.62 57.40
C CYS A 117 4.98 15.03 58.75
N ALA A 118 4.22 13.93 58.75
CA ALA A 118 3.81 13.23 59.96
C ALA A 118 5.03 12.78 60.77
N GLN A 119 6.04 12.22 60.12
CA GLN A 119 7.29 11.81 60.75
C GLN A 119 8.01 12.98 61.42
N HIS A 120 8.15 14.13 60.75
CA HIS A 120 8.77 15.32 61.34
C HIS A 120 8.00 15.83 62.57
N VAL A 121 6.67 15.75 62.57
CA VAL A 121 5.84 16.14 63.74
C VAL A 121 6.06 15.19 64.91
N VAL A 122 6.11 13.88 64.66
CA VAL A 122 6.41 12.87 65.69
C VAL A 122 7.78 13.14 66.32
N GLU A 123 8.79 13.42 65.50
CA GLU A 123 10.15 13.72 65.97
C GLU A 123 10.23 15.00 66.80
N ALA A 124 9.50 16.05 66.41
CA ALA A 124 9.52 17.34 67.10
C ALA A 124 8.74 17.34 68.42
N LEU A 125 7.61 16.63 68.49
CA LEU A 125 6.70 16.66 69.64
C LEU A 125 6.87 15.46 70.57
N GLY A 126 7.53 14.39 70.14
CA GLY A 126 7.69 13.15 70.91
C GLY A 126 6.37 12.41 71.17
N GLN A 127 5.35 12.67 70.36
CA GLN A 127 4.03 12.03 70.43
C GLN A 127 3.71 11.35 69.10
N GLU A 128 3.03 10.19 69.17
CA GLU A 128 2.54 9.54 67.95
C GLU A 128 1.53 10.43 67.24
N PHE A 129 1.75 10.63 65.94
CA PHE A 129 0.86 11.36 65.05
C PHE A 129 0.30 10.35 64.05
N ASP A 130 -1.01 10.12 64.10
CA ASP A 130 -1.61 9.10 63.26
C ASP A 130 -1.74 9.54 61.79
N VAL A 131 -1.85 8.55 60.92
CA VAL A 131 -2.07 8.75 59.47
C VAL A 131 -3.54 8.69 59.10
N SER A 132 -4.45 8.68 60.09
CA SER A 132 -5.91 8.55 59.85
C SER A 132 -6.49 9.77 59.13
N HIS A 133 -5.82 10.92 59.25
CA HIS A 133 -6.17 12.16 58.57
C HIS A 133 -5.55 12.31 57.17
N CYS A 134 -4.78 11.32 56.70
CA CYS A 134 -4.31 11.31 55.32
C CYS A 134 -5.52 11.13 54.40
N SER A 135 -5.77 12.10 53.52
CA SER A 135 -6.82 12.04 52.51
C SER A 135 -6.56 10.97 51.44
N VAL A 136 -5.38 10.35 51.48
CA VAL A 136 -4.90 9.38 50.51
C VAL A 136 -4.66 8.02 51.18
N THR A 137 -5.28 6.97 50.63
CA THR A 137 -5.23 5.62 51.18
C THR A 137 -3.84 4.97 51.03
N ASP A 138 -3.55 3.94 51.81
CA ASP A 138 -2.36 3.08 51.66
C ASP A 138 -2.34 2.23 50.37
N GLN A 139 -3.47 2.13 49.66
CA GLN A 139 -3.57 1.37 48.41
C GLN A 139 -3.01 2.10 47.17
N VAL A 140 -2.49 3.32 47.30
CA VAL A 140 -2.01 4.12 46.16
C VAL A 140 -0.85 3.48 45.42
N ASP A 141 0.06 2.80 46.13
CA ASP A 141 1.19 2.11 45.48
C ASP A 141 0.69 0.95 44.61
N ALA A 142 -0.32 0.21 45.08
CA ALA A 142 -0.96 -0.83 44.30
C ALA A 142 -1.78 -0.26 43.13
N ALA A 143 -2.37 0.93 43.28
CA ALA A 143 -3.06 1.62 42.20
C ALA A 143 -2.09 2.09 41.10
N LEU A 144 -0.94 2.64 41.49
CA LEU A 144 0.12 3.02 40.56
C LEU A 144 0.65 1.80 39.80
N ALA A 145 0.98 0.72 40.49
CA ALA A 145 1.44 -0.52 39.85
C ALA A 145 0.41 -1.10 38.85
N ARG A 146 -0.89 -0.95 39.14
CA ARG A 146 -1.95 -1.33 38.18
C ARG A 146 -1.98 -0.40 36.97
N ALA A 147 -1.86 0.92 37.17
CA ALA A 147 -1.85 1.88 36.08
C ALA A 147 -0.63 1.70 35.17
N GLU A 148 0.55 1.45 35.74
CA GLU A 148 1.77 1.08 35.02
C GLU A 148 1.56 -0.19 34.20
N GLY A 149 0.99 -1.23 34.82
CA GLY A 149 0.67 -2.48 34.11
C GLY A 149 -0.28 -2.29 32.93
N VAL A 150 -1.27 -1.41 33.04
CA VAL A 150 -2.18 -1.06 31.93
C VAL A 150 -1.44 -0.32 30.82
N TYR A 151 -0.58 0.64 31.17
CA TYR A 151 0.20 1.40 30.20
C TYR A 151 1.20 0.51 29.44
N ASP A 152 1.93 -0.36 30.15
CA ASP A 152 2.94 -1.25 29.58
C ASP A 152 2.34 -2.30 28.63
N GLN A 153 1.08 -2.67 28.84
CA GLN A 153 0.35 -3.67 28.05
C GLN A 153 -0.67 -3.02 27.11
N LEU A 154 -0.55 -1.71 26.89
CA LEU A 154 -1.51 -0.96 26.10
C LEU A 154 -1.52 -1.42 24.65
N SER A 155 -2.69 -1.84 24.19
CA SER A 155 -2.98 -2.13 22.78
C SER A 155 -3.83 -0.99 22.23
N LEU A 156 -3.36 -0.38 21.15
CA LEU A 156 -4.06 0.72 20.49
C LEU A 156 -4.81 0.20 19.29
N HIS A 157 -6.12 0.44 19.22
CA HIS A 157 -6.94 -0.07 18.12
C HIS A 157 -6.42 0.37 16.74
N VAL A 158 -5.91 1.61 16.64
CA VAL A 158 -5.32 2.14 15.41
C VAL A 158 -4.12 1.33 14.92
N THR A 159 -3.29 0.78 15.83
CA THR A 159 -2.14 -0.04 15.45
C THR A 159 -2.56 -1.36 14.83
N ASP A 160 -3.62 -1.97 15.33
CA ASP A 160 -4.21 -3.18 14.76
C ASP A 160 -4.81 -2.93 13.39
N LEU A 161 -5.55 -1.82 13.22
CA LEU A 161 -6.13 -1.43 11.92
C LEU A 161 -5.04 -1.20 10.86
N VAL A 162 -3.96 -0.50 11.23
CA VAL A 162 -2.80 -0.30 10.34
C VAL A 162 -2.15 -1.63 9.98
N ALA A 163 -1.88 -2.48 10.97
CA ALA A 163 -1.26 -3.79 10.74
C ALA A 163 -2.14 -4.69 9.86
N GLN A 164 -3.45 -4.60 9.97
CA GLN A 164 -4.38 -5.32 9.13
C GLN A 164 -4.42 -4.76 7.69
N ALA A 165 -4.44 -3.44 7.53
CA ALA A 165 -4.42 -2.79 6.22
C ALA A 165 -3.18 -3.17 5.39
N LEU A 166 -2.01 -3.26 6.03
CA LEU A 166 -0.74 -3.60 5.38
C LEU A 166 -0.66 -5.04 4.85
N LYS A 167 -1.62 -5.92 5.19
CA LYS A 167 -1.65 -7.31 4.70
C LYS A 167 -2.32 -7.46 3.32
N HIS A 168 -2.87 -6.39 2.77
CA HIS A 168 -3.63 -6.42 1.53
C HIS A 168 -2.89 -5.70 0.38
N ASP A 169 -3.18 -6.09 -0.86
CA ASP A 169 -2.56 -5.46 -2.04
C ASP A 169 -2.98 -3.99 -2.19
N ASP A 170 -4.19 -3.64 -1.74
CA ASP A 170 -4.75 -2.28 -1.71
C ASP A 170 -4.42 -1.51 -0.41
N TRP A 171 -3.31 -1.86 0.26
CA TRP A 171 -2.89 -1.32 1.55
C TRP A 171 -2.93 0.20 1.60
N CYS A 172 -2.46 0.89 0.55
CA CYS A 172 -2.37 2.36 0.53
C CYS A 172 -3.76 3.01 0.61
N GLN A 173 -4.74 2.46 -0.12
CA GLN A 173 -6.11 2.97 -0.11
C GLN A 173 -6.81 2.72 1.24
N ARG A 174 -6.55 1.56 1.84
CA ARG A 174 -7.05 1.24 3.19
C ARG A 174 -6.47 2.18 4.24
N LEU A 175 -5.15 2.42 4.21
CA LEU A 175 -4.51 3.36 5.13
C LEU A 175 -5.06 4.79 4.96
N LYS A 176 -5.27 5.26 3.73
CA LYS A 176 -5.92 6.55 3.48
C LYS A 176 -7.31 6.63 4.13
N THR A 177 -8.10 5.57 4.02
CA THR A 177 -9.44 5.53 4.61
C THR A 177 -9.40 5.59 6.14
N ILE A 178 -8.44 4.90 6.76
CA ILE A 178 -8.27 4.86 8.22
C ILE A 178 -7.73 6.18 8.76
N LEU A 179 -6.72 6.75 8.09
CA LEU A 179 -5.89 7.84 8.62
C LEU A 179 -6.23 9.23 8.08
N ASP A 180 -6.91 9.28 6.94
CA ASP A 180 -7.29 10.50 6.22
C ASP A 180 -8.74 10.37 5.73
N PRO A 181 -9.71 10.11 6.63
CA PRO A 181 -11.10 9.92 6.23
C PRO A 181 -11.60 11.19 5.53
N PRO A 182 -12.30 11.05 4.39
CA PRO A 182 -12.83 12.22 3.69
C PRO A 182 -13.72 13.00 4.64
N LYS A 183 -13.51 14.31 4.75
CA LYS A 183 -14.39 15.20 5.51
C LYS A 183 -15.79 15.09 4.91
N THR A 184 -16.67 14.32 5.55
CA THR A 184 -18.09 14.44 5.30
C THR A 184 -18.47 15.83 5.78
N VAL A 185 -18.99 16.65 4.88
CA VAL A 185 -19.66 17.89 5.27
C VAL A 185 -20.81 17.44 6.16
N GLU A 186 -20.65 17.60 7.48
CA GLU A 186 -21.79 17.55 8.38
C GLU A 186 -22.68 18.72 7.95
N LEU A 187 -23.71 18.40 7.17
CA LEU A 187 -24.85 19.28 6.98
C LEU A 187 -25.50 19.38 8.35
N SER A 188 -25.07 20.35 9.15
CA SER A 188 -25.82 20.76 10.32
C SER A 188 -27.16 21.27 9.81
N ASP A 189 -28.20 20.48 10.00
CA ASP A 189 -29.59 20.92 9.93
C ASP A 189 -29.79 21.98 11.03
N GLU A 190 -29.31 23.20 10.80
CA GLU A 190 -29.79 24.37 11.52
C GLU A 190 -31.20 24.64 11.00
N GLU A 191 -32.20 24.12 11.71
CA GLU A 191 -33.58 24.58 11.60
C GLU A 191 -33.59 26.10 11.84
N GLU A 192 -33.75 26.87 10.76
CA GLU A 192 -34.13 28.27 10.78
C GLU A 192 -35.51 28.38 11.46
N ARG A 193 -35.54 28.58 12.78
CA ARG A 193 -36.73 29.09 13.45
C ARG A 193 -36.92 30.54 13.03
N THR A 194 -37.58 30.74 11.90
CA THR A 194 -38.21 32.02 11.58
C THR A 194 -39.40 32.21 12.50
N GLY A 195 -39.16 32.94 13.60
CA GLY A 195 -40.21 33.52 14.42
C GLY A 195 -40.98 34.53 13.60
N GLY A 196 -42.13 34.12 13.07
CA GLY A 196 -43.12 35.02 12.49
C GLY A 196 -43.83 35.76 13.61
N ASP A 197 -43.40 37.00 13.85
CA ASP A 197 -44.12 37.96 14.69
C ASP A 197 -45.36 38.41 13.91
N GLY A 198 -46.51 37.87 14.29
CA GLY A 198 -47.82 38.22 13.75
C GLY A 198 -48.35 39.48 14.41
N ASP A 199 -48.01 40.63 13.85
CA ASP A 199 -48.70 41.90 14.08
C ASP A 199 -49.98 41.93 13.22
N ASP A 200 -51.12 41.61 13.82
CA ASP A 200 -52.45 41.87 13.26
C ASP A 200 -53.36 42.42 14.38
N GLY A 201 -53.38 43.74 14.57
CA GLY A 201 -54.35 44.40 15.45
C GLY A 201 -55.68 44.69 14.75
N TYR A 202 -56.83 44.47 15.42
CA TYR A 202 -58.07 45.26 15.29
C TYR A 202 -58.98 45.05 16.52
N GLU A 203 -59.67 46.14 16.91
CA GLU A 203 -60.67 46.39 17.99
C GLU A 203 -60.18 46.72 19.41
#